data_AF-A0AB36YHM6-F1
#
_entry.id   AF-A0AB36YHM6-F1
#
_cell.length_a   1.000
_cell.length_b   1.000
_cell.length_c   1.000
_cell.angle_alpha   90.00
_cell.angle_beta   90.00
_cell.angle_gamma   90.00
#
_symmetry.space_group_name_H-M   'P 1'
#
loop_
_entity.id
_entity.type
_entity.pdbx_description
1 polymer ?
#
loop_
_entity_poly.entity_id
_entity_poly.type
_entity_poly.pdbx_seq_one_letter_code
_entity_poly.pdbx_strand_id
1 'polypeptide(L)'
;TYGALAMPAYVLSVTFVMTDWVMSLDSHWYSTMFGPWTLIGAALASLAFCVVLVTVNAEKAPYTEVISRNLTKDLGNMLFV
;
A
#
# COMPACT_ATOMS: atom_id res chain seq x y z
N THR A 1 13.03 14.31 3.44
CA THR A 1 12.79 15.66 2.89
C THR A 1 11.85 15.64 1.69
N TYR A 2 12.03 14.78 0.68
CA TYR A 2 11.10 14.71 -0.47
C TYR A 2 9.66 14.30 -0.15
N GLY A 3 9.44 13.52 0.91
CA GLY A 3 8.10 13.04 1.29
C GLY A 3 7.08 14.15 1.57
N ALA A 4 7.50 15.31 2.06
CA ALA A 4 6.60 16.42 2.37
C ALA A 4 5.86 16.97 1.14
N LEU A 5 6.52 16.99 -0.02
CA LEU A 5 5.92 17.44 -1.28
C LEU A 5 5.36 16.27 -2.10
N ALA A 6 6.04 15.12 -2.04
CA ALA A 6 5.64 13.95 -2.83
C ALA A 6 4.30 13.35 -2.36
N MET A 7 4.01 13.34 -1.06
CA MET A 7 2.78 12.73 -0.54
C MET A 7 1.50 13.43 -1.03
N PRO A 8 1.35 14.76 -0.90
CA PRO A 8 0.18 15.45 -1.46
C PRO A 8 0.07 15.30 -2.98
N ALA A 9 1.20 15.40 -3.69
CA ALA A 9 1.23 15.24 -5.14
C ALA A 9 0.77 13.84 -5.56
N TYR A 10 1.19 12.80 -4.84
CA TYR A 10 0.77 11.41 -5.10
C TYR A 10 -0.72 11.22 -4.87
N VAL A 11 -1.28 11.73 -3.76
CA VAL A 11 -2.72 11.63 -3.46
C VAL A 11 -3.56 12.29 -4.56
N LEU A 12 -3.16 13.48 -5.00
CA LEU A 12 -3.84 14.18 -6.10
C LEU A 12 -3.73 13.40 -7.41
N SER A 13 -2.53 12.91 -7.74
CA SER A 13 -2.29 12.15 -8.97
C SER A 13 -3.14 10.88 -9.03
N VAL A 14 -3.21 10.10 -7.96
CA VAL A 14 -4.05 8.88 -7.91
C VAL A 14 -5.53 9.23 -8.07
N THR A 15 -5.98 10.34 -7.49
CA THR A 15 -7.37 10.79 -7.63
C THR A 15 -7.72 11.08 -9.10
N PHE A 16 -6.85 11.79 -9.82
CA PHE A 16 -7.05 12.03 -11.26
C PHE A 16 -6.97 10.75 -12.08
N VAL A 17 -5.95 9.91 -11.85
CA VAL A 17 -5.80 8.64 -12.57
C VAL A 17 -7.01 7.72 -12.40
N MET A 18 -7.55 7.59 -11.18
CA MET A 18 -8.73 6.76 -10.95
C MET A 18 -10.00 7.35 -11.59
N THR A 19 -10.10 8.69 -11.66
CA THR A 19 -11.16 9.37 -12.39
C THR A 19 -11.08 9.06 -13.88
N ASP A 20 -9.90 9.23 -14.46
CA ASP A 20 -9.69 9.14 -15.90
C ASP A 20 -9.71 7.70 -16.42
N TRP A 21 -9.23 6.73 -15.64
CA TRP A 21 -9.08 5.34 -16.09
C TRP A 21 -10.25 4.45 -15.71
N VAL A 22 -10.89 4.71 -14.57
CA VAL A 22 -11.93 3.82 -14.03
C VAL A 22 -13.28 4.50 -13.99
N MET A 23 -13.40 5.69 -13.38
CA MET A 23 -14.71 6.35 -13.30
C MET A 23 -15.24 6.76 -14.68
N SER A 24 -14.35 7.11 -15.62
CA SER A 24 -14.70 7.44 -17.01
C SER A 24 -15.37 6.29 -17.79
N LEU A 25 -15.27 5.05 -17.30
CA LEU A 25 -15.95 3.90 -17.91
C LEU A 25 -17.48 4.01 -17.83
N ASP A 26 -18.02 4.75 -16.85
CA ASP A 26 -19.44 5.11 -16.76
C ASP A 26 -19.58 6.59 -16.39
N SER A 27 -19.97 7.41 -17.38
CA SER A 27 -20.13 8.86 -17.22
C SER A 27 -21.24 9.28 -16.25
N HIS A 28 -22.08 8.37 -15.75
CA HIS A 28 -23.07 8.69 -14.72
C HIS A 28 -22.58 8.39 -13.31
N TRP A 29 -21.46 7.68 -13.17
CA TRP A 29 -20.91 7.29 -11.89
C TRP A 29 -19.81 8.25 -11.43
N TYR A 30 -20.02 8.87 -10.27
CA TYR A 30 -19.08 9.82 -9.66
C TYR A 30 -18.85 9.49 -8.19
N SER A 31 -17.60 9.54 -7.76
CA SER A 31 -17.22 9.31 -6.36
C SER A 31 -15.96 10.07 -5.98
N THR A 32 -16.07 10.92 -4.97
CA THR A 32 -14.92 11.66 -4.41
C THR A 32 -14.03 10.78 -3.53
N MET A 33 -14.56 9.65 -3.04
CA MET A 33 -13.83 8.71 -2.18
C MET A 33 -13.14 7.59 -2.96
N PHE A 34 -13.44 7.42 -4.25
CA PHE A 34 -12.90 6.30 -5.03
C PHE A 34 -11.38 6.33 -5.15
N GLY A 35 -10.79 7.49 -5.49
CA GLY A 35 -9.34 7.66 -5.53
C GLY A 35 -8.63 7.32 -4.21
N PRO A 36 -9.00 7.96 -3.08
CA PRO A 36 -8.47 7.63 -1.76
C PRO A 36 -8.68 6.17 -1.34
N TRP A 37 -9.83 5.59 -1.66
CA TRP A 37 -10.11 4.18 -1.38
C TRP A 37 -9.15 3.24 -2.12
N THR A 38 -8.92 3.48 -3.42
CA THR A 38 -7.94 2.71 -4.19
C THR A 38 -6.51 2.92 -3.67
N LEU A 39 -6.16 4.14 -3.25
CA LEU A 39 -4.85 4.44 -2.66
C LEU A 39 -4.59 3.61 -1.40
N ILE A 40 -5.56 3.55 -0.48
CA ILE A 40 -5.44 2.75 0.76
C ILE A 40 -5.35 1.26 0.43
N GLY A 41 -6.19 0.78 -0.52
CA GLY A 41 -6.13 -0.60 -0.98
C GLY A 41 -4.77 -0.97 -1.57
N ALA A 42 -4.18 -0.09 -2.38
CA ALA A 42 -2.85 -0.30 -2.94
C ALA A 42 -1.75 -0.28 -1.87
N ALA A 43 -1.84 0.62 -0.89
CA ALA A 43 -0.92 0.66 0.24
C ALA A 43 -0.97 -0.64 1.06
N LEU A 44 -2.17 -1.13 1.38
CA LEU A 44 -2.36 -2.39 2.10
C LEU A 44 -1.86 -3.59 1.30
N ALA A 45 -2.12 -3.64 -0.01
CA ALA A 45 -1.61 -4.69 -0.89
C ALA A 45 -0.08 -4.68 -0.96
N SER A 46 0.54 -3.50 -1.00
CA SER A 46 2.01 -3.37 -0.98
C SER A 46 2.60 -3.84 0.34
N LEU A 47 1.95 -3.53 1.47
CA LEU A 47 2.36 -4.01 2.79
C LEU A 47 2.24 -5.54 2.86
N ALA A 48 1.11 -6.10 2.43
CA ALA A 48 0.90 -7.55 2.37
C ALA A 48 1.99 -8.26 1.55
N PHE A 49 2.34 -7.70 0.38
CA PHE A 49 3.42 -8.21 -0.45
C PHE A 49 4.78 -8.18 0.27
N CYS A 50 5.11 -7.09 0.95
CA CYS A 50 6.31 -7.01 1.77
C CYS A 50 6.33 -8.05 2.90
N VAL A 51 5.20 -8.28 3.58
CA VAL A 51 5.09 -9.32 4.62
C VAL A 51 5.34 -10.70 4.04
N VAL A 52 4.78 -11.02 2.87
CA VAL A 52 5.07 -12.28 2.17
C VAL A 52 6.56 -12.42 1.87
N LEU A 53 7.20 -11.37 1.34
CA LEU A 53 8.64 -11.40 1.06
C LEU A 53 9.48 -11.63 2.32
N VAL A 54 9.16 -10.94 3.42
CA VAL A 54 9.88 -11.10 4.69
C VAL A 54 9.69 -12.51 5.24
N THR A 55 8.46 -13.00 5.31
CA THR A 55 8.12 -14.31 5.89
C THR A 55 8.70 -15.48 5.09
N VAL A 56 8.65 -15.43 3.75
CA VAL A 56 9.23 -16.47 2.87
C VAL A 56 10.76 -16.56 3.00
N ASN A 57 11.42 -15.46 3.37
CA ASN A 57 12.87 -15.41 3.53
C ASN A 57 13.33 -15.52 4.99
N ALA A 58 12.41 -15.62 5.96
CA ALA A 58 12.72 -15.63 7.39
C ALA A 58 13.71 -16.73 7.81
N GLU A 59 13.63 -17.91 7.18
CA GLU A 59 14.50 -19.05 7.51
C GLU A 59 15.77 -19.11 6.68
N LYS A 60 15.94 -18.23 5.68
CA LYS A 60 17.09 -18.23 4.77
C LYS A 60 18.20 -17.32 5.29
N ALA A 61 19.42 -17.83 5.37
CA ALA A 61 20.58 -16.98 5.63
C ALA A 61 20.75 -15.93 4.51
N PRO A 62 21.10 -14.67 4.82
CA PRO A 62 21.50 -14.12 6.12
C PRO A 62 20.34 -13.57 6.97
N TYR A 63 19.09 -13.67 6.50
CA TYR A 63 17.95 -13.00 7.13
C TYR A 63 17.51 -13.62 8.46
N THR A 64 17.91 -14.86 8.74
CA THR A 64 17.61 -15.58 9.97
C THR A 64 18.06 -14.84 11.24
N GLU A 65 19.09 -13.99 11.13
CA GLU A 65 19.60 -13.17 12.26
C GLU A 65 18.86 -11.84 12.41
N VAL A 66 18.18 -11.37 11.36
CA VAL A 66 17.53 -10.04 11.30
C VAL A 66 16.02 -10.15 11.52
N ILE A 67 15.39 -11.17 10.95
CA ILE A 67 13.93 -11.36 10.99
C ILE A 67 13.55 -12.02 12.32
N SER A 68 13.29 -11.18 13.31
CA SER A 68 12.83 -11.62 14.63
C SER A 68 11.32 -11.88 14.65
N ARG A 69 10.87 -12.70 15.61
CA ARG A 69 9.44 -12.95 15.85
C ARG A 69 8.65 -11.67 16.17
N ASN A 70 9.30 -10.70 16.82
CA ASN A 70 8.68 -9.41 17.13
C ASN A 70 8.40 -8.60 15.86
N LEU A 71 9.37 -8.56 14.92
CA LEU A 71 9.18 -7.89 13.64
C LEU A 71 7.99 -8.46 12.87
N THR A 72 7.89 -9.79 12.76
CA THR A 72 6.78 -10.44 12.05
C THR A 72 5.44 -10.20 12.73
N LYS A 73 5.41 -10.11 14.08
CA LYS A 73 4.21 -9.74 14.83
C LYS A 73 3.78 -8.30 14.55
N ASP A 74 4.71 -7.36 14.54
CA ASP A 74 4.41 -5.95 14.27
C ASP A 74 3.91 -5.75 12.84
N LEU A 75 4.53 -6.42 11.86
CA LEU A 75 4.07 -6.46 10.48
C LEU A 75 2.65 -7.06 10.36
N GLY A 76 2.35 -8.11 11.11
CA GLY A 76 1.01 -8.68 11.20
C GLY A 76 -0.02 -7.72 11.78
N ASN A 77 0.35 -6.96 12.83
CA ASN A 77 -0.52 -5.92 13.39
C ASN A 77 -0.78 -4.80 12.39
N MET A 78 0.24 -4.36 11.65
CA MET A 78 0.09 -3.33 10.60
C MET A 78 -0.80 -3.80 9.45
N LEU A 79 -0.82 -5.10 9.14
CA LEU A 79 -1.69 -5.68 8.12
C LEU A 79 -3.15 -5.82 8.58
N PHE A 80 -3.36 -6.01 9.89
CA PHE A 80 -4.69 -6.18 10.48
C PHE A 80 -5.42 -4.85 10.74
N VAL A 81 -4.67 -3.77 10.98
CA VAL A 81 -5.21 -2.41 11.14
C VAL A 81 -5.94 -1.94 9.89
#